data_AF-A0AAV7MV43-F1
#
_entry.id   AF-A0AAV7MV43-F1
#
_cell.length_a   1.000
_cell.length_b   1.000
_cell.length_c   1.000
_cell.angle_alpha   90.00
_cell.angle_beta   90.00
_cell.angle_gamma   90.00
#
_symmetry.space_group_name_H-M   'P 1'
#
loop_
_entity.id
_entity.type
_entity.pdbx_description
1 polymer ?
#
loop_
_entity_poly.entity_id
_entity_poly.type
_entity_poly.pdbx_seq_one_letter_code
_entity_poly.pdbx_strand_id
1 'polypeptide(L)'
;FGHPVPISDGGKVFCLLYLIFGIPFSLCVLSITSQNLLILMHDMPIRYIRHQFGLSKVMVTFLHGFAFVSLVTCLFLFIPACVFSLIEGNWSYLDALYFCFISLTTIGLGDYVPGEQASQRMPALYKVCAT
;
A
#
# COMPACT_ATOMS: atom_id res chain seq x y z
N PHE A 1 5.86 4.27 -10.86
CA PHE A 1 6.69 3.48 -11.79
C PHE A 1 7.14 4.34 -12.96
N GLY A 2 8.31 4.05 -13.55
CA GLY A 2 8.89 4.82 -14.65
C GLY A 2 8.46 4.44 -16.08
N HIS A 3 7.39 3.65 -16.24
CA HIS A 3 7.03 3.05 -17.53
C HIS A 3 6.15 3.93 -18.45
N PRO A 4 5.36 4.89 -17.93
CA PRO A 4 4.93 6.05 -18.71
C PRO A 4 5.56 7.33 -18.16
N VAL A 5 6.43 7.98 -18.96
CA VAL A 5 7.05 9.27 -18.62
C VAL A 5 6.62 10.36 -19.61
N PRO A 6 6.49 11.63 -19.18
CA PRO A 6 6.14 12.72 -20.08
C PRO A 6 7.27 12.96 -21.10
N ILE A 7 7.00 12.71 -22.38
CA ILE A 7 7.97 12.87 -23.47
C ILE A 7 8.00 14.33 -23.98
N SER A 8 6.82 14.95 -24.14
CA SER A 8 6.70 16.32 -24.65
C SER A 8 7.05 17.37 -23.61
N ASP A 9 7.59 18.51 -24.05
CA ASP A 9 7.97 19.60 -23.14
C ASP A 9 6.76 20.18 -22.40
N GLY A 10 5.61 20.30 -23.08
CA GLY A 10 4.35 20.66 -22.43
C GLY A 10 3.91 19.64 -21.36
N GLY A 11 4.08 18.34 -21.62
CA GLY A 11 3.77 17.29 -20.65
C GLY A 11 4.70 17.32 -19.43
N LYS A 12 5.97 17.65 -19.62
CA LYS A 12 6.93 17.84 -18.52
C LYS A 12 6.56 19.03 -17.65
N VAL A 13 6.25 20.18 -18.24
CA VAL A 13 5.80 21.38 -17.50
C VAL A 13 4.53 21.09 -16.71
N PHE A 14 3.55 20.42 -17.32
CA PHE A 14 2.33 20.00 -16.63
C PHE A 14 2.64 19.07 -15.44
N CYS A 15 3.51 18.08 -15.64
CA CYS A 15 3.95 17.16 -14.58
C CYS A 15 4.59 17.91 -13.41
N LEU A 16 5.45 18.90 -13.68
CA LEU A 16 6.07 19.71 -12.62
C LEU A 16 5.02 20.48 -11.81
N LEU A 17 4.07 21.13 -12.47
CA LEU A 17 2.98 21.84 -11.78
C LEU A 17 2.13 20.88 -10.94
N TYR A 18 1.78 19.71 -11.50
CA TYR A 18 1.04 18.68 -10.78
C TYR A 18 1.78 18.22 -9.52
N LEU A 19 3.10 18.01 -9.58
CA LEU A 19 3.90 17.59 -8.43
C LEU A 19 3.98 18.65 -7.33
N ILE A 20 4.07 19.94 -7.69
CA ILE A 20 4.15 21.06 -6.74
C ILE A 20 2.93 21.12 -5.83
N PHE A 21 1.73 20.90 -6.38
CA PHE A 21 0.49 20.93 -5.59
C PHE A 21 0.10 19.55 -5.05
N GLY A 22 0.37 18.49 -5.83
CA GLY A 22 -0.04 17.12 -5.52
C GLY A 22 0.73 16.53 -4.34
N ILE A 23 2.04 16.74 -4.24
CA ILE A 23 2.83 16.18 -3.13
C ILE A 23 2.38 16.75 -1.78
N PRO A 24 2.28 18.09 -1.57
CA PRO A 24 1.80 18.64 -0.31
C PRO A 24 0.38 18.19 0.03
N PHE A 25 -0.51 18.14 -0.97
CA PHE A 25 -1.88 17.67 -0.79
C PHE A 25 -1.91 16.20 -0.33
N SER A 26 -1.20 15.30 -1.02
CA SER A 26 -1.12 13.88 -0.66
C SER A 26 -0.54 13.67 0.73
N LEU A 27 0.49 14.43 1.12
CA LEU A 27 1.06 14.37 2.47
C LEU A 27 0.07 14.84 3.54
N CYS A 28 -0.72 15.87 3.25
CA CYS A 28 -1.76 16.35 4.15
C CYS A 28 -2.85 15.28 4.36
N VAL A 29 -3.36 14.69 3.27
CA VAL A 29 -4.35 13.60 3.34
C VAL A 29 -3.79 12.40 4.10
N LEU A 30 -2.55 12.00 3.82
CA LEU A 30 -1.87 10.92 4.53
C LEU A 30 -1.72 11.22 6.03
N SER A 31 -1.37 12.45 6.40
CA SER A 31 -1.22 12.87 7.80
C SER A 31 -2.55 12.82 8.54
N ILE A 32 -3.62 13.39 7.97
CA ILE A 32 -4.95 13.40 8.60
C ILE A 32 -5.49 11.97 8.74
N THR A 33 -5.38 11.17 7.68
CA THR A 33 -5.87 9.79 7.67
C THR A 33 -5.11 8.93 8.68
N SER A 34 -3.78 9.05 8.72
CA SER A 34 -2.96 8.29 9.67
C SER A 34 -3.25 8.68 11.12
N GLN A 35 -3.45 9.96 11.42
CA GLN A 35 -3.82 10.41 12.77
C GLN A 35 -5.17 9.83 13.21
N ASN A 36 -6.18 9.89 12.34
CA ASN A 36 -7.50 9.33 12.64
C ASN A 36 -7.45 7.81 12.81
N LEU A 37 -6.68 7.12 11.97
CA LEU A 37 -6.52 5.67 12.04
C LEU A 37 -5.80 5.26 13.33
N LEU A 38 -4.76 5.99 13.75
CA LEU A 38 -4.02 5.70 14.98
C LEU A 38 -4.91 5.80 16.22
N ILE A 39 -5.76 6.83 16.31
CA ILE A 39 -6.70 6.98 17.43
C ILE A 39 -7.68 5.81 17.49
N LEU A 40 -8.22 5.40 16.33
CA LEU A 40 -9.16 4.28 16.22
C LEU A 40 -8.49 2.94 16.54
N MET A 41 -7.30 2.68 15.99
CA MET A 41 -6.65 1.38 16.01
C MET A 41 -5.79 1.16 17.25
N HIS A 42 -5.28 2.19 17.92
CA HIS A 42 -4.38 2.03 19.07
C HIS A 42 -5.04 2.46 20.38
N ASP A 43 -5.56 3.69 20.45
CA ASP A 43 -5.93 4.28 21.74
C ASP A 43 -7.25 3.74 22.29
N MET A 44 -8.24 3.49 21.44
CA MET A 44 -9.53 2.92 21.83
C MET A 44 -9.43 1.45 22.31
N PRO A 45 -8.83 0.52 21.53
CA PRO A 45 -8.80 -0.90 21.92
C PRO A 45 -7.89 -1.17 23.12
N ILE A 46 -6.75 -0.49 23.26
CA ILE A 46 -5.86 -0.69 24.41
C ILE A 46 -6.53 -0.24 25.72
N ARG A 47 -7.33 0.84 25.69
CA ARG A 47 -8.11 1.26 26.86
C ARG A 47 -9.20 0.25 27.21
N TYR A 48 -9.88 -0.31 26.20
CA TYR A 48 -10.92 -1.31 26.39
C TYR A 48 -10.37 -2.63 26.95
N ILE A 49 -9.33 -3.20 26.32
CA ILE A 49 -8.71 -4.47 26.72
C ILE A 49 -8.14 -4.38 28.14
N ARG A 50 -7.51 -3.24 28.48
CA ARG A 50 -7.00 -3.01 29.83
C ARG A 50 -8.12 -3.04 30.87
N HIS A 51 -9.25 -2.40 30.60
CA HIS A 51 -10.37 -2.35 31.55
C HIS A 51 -10.97 -3.75 31.79
N GLN A 52 -10.95 -4.62 30.77
CA GLN A 52 -11.52 -5.97 30.87
C GLN A 52 -10.58 -7.00 31.49
N PHE A 53 -9.27 -6.95 31.18
CA PHE A 53 -8.36 -8.06 31.51
C PHE A 53 -7.27 -7.74 32.55
N GLY A 54 -7.10 -6.49 33.00
CA GLY A 54 -6.15 -6.15 34.07
C GLY A 54 -4.67 -6.39 33.76
N LEU A 55 -4.29 -6.63 32.49
CA LEU A 55 -2.90 -6.81 32.08
C LEU A 55 -2.09 -5.50 32.19
N SER A 56 -0.76 -5.63 32.29
CA SER A 56 0.16 -4.50 32.27
C SER A 56 0.06 -3.73 30.94
N LYS A 57 0.09 -2.39 31.01
CA LYS A 57 -0.02 -1.51 29.83
C LYS A 57 1.00 -1.86 28.76
N VAL A 58 2.22 -2.18 29.18
CA VAL A 58 3.33 -2.56 28.29
C VAL A 58 3.00 -3.83 27.51
N MET A 59 2.58 -4.91 28.18
CA MET A 59 2.28 -6.18 27.52
C MET A 59 1.12 -6.06 26.52
N VAL A 60 0.04 -5.36 26.89
CA VAL A 60 -1.12 -5.16 25.99
C VAL A 60 -0.72 -4.36 24.75
N THR A 61 0.04 -3.27 24.91
CA THR A 61 0.51 -2.47 23.78
C THR A 61 1.41 -3.29 22.85
N PHE A 62 2.33 -4.09 23.39
CA PHE A 62 3.20 -4.95 22.57
C PHE A 62 2.40 -6.03 21.81
N LEU A 63 1.52 -6.76 22.49
CA LEU A 63 0.71 -7.83 21.87
C LEU A 63 -0.23 -7.27 20.80
N HIS A 64 -0.93 -6.17 21.10
CA HIS A 64 -1.80 -5.50 20.15
C HIS A 64 -1.02 -4.97 18.94
N GLY A 65 0.11 -4.29 19.18
CA GLY A 65 0.97 -3.76 18.13
C GLY A 65 1.50 -4.87 17.22
N PHE A 66 2.00 -5.96 17.80
CA PHE A 66 2.48 -7.11 17.05
C PHE A 66 1.36 -7.75 16.22
N ALA A 67 0.21 -8.04 16.82
CA ALA A 67 -0.93 -8.62 16.12
C ALA A 67 -1.42 -7.73 14.97
N PHE A 68 -1.49 -6.41 15.20
CA PHE A 68 -1.89 -5.44 14.18
C PHE A 68 -0.88 -5.39 13.01
N VAL A 69 0.41 -5.31 13.30
CA VAL A 69 1.46 -5.33 12.26
C VAL A 69 1.42 -6.63 11.47
N SER A 70 1.33 -7.78 12.13
CA SER A 70 1.21 -9.07 11.44
C SER A 70 -0.03 -9.15 10.55
N LEU A 71 -1.17 -8.64 11.03
CA LEU A 71 -2.43 -8.60 10.27
C LEU A 71 -2.29 -7.72 9.03
N VAL A 72 -1.79 -6.49 9.19
CA VAL A 72 -1.59 -5.54 8.07
C VAL A 72 -0.62 -6.11 7.05
N THR A 73 0.51 -6.68 7.47
CA THR A 73 1.45 -7.32 6.55
C THR A 73 0.79 -8.49 5.81
N CYS A 74 -0.02 -9.31 6.47
CA CYS A 74 -0.74 -10.38 5.79
C CYS A 74 -1.73 -9.86 4.74
N LEU A 75 -2.55 -8.87 5.11
CA LEU A 75 -3.60 -8.30 4.27
C LEU A 75 -3.07 -7.51 3.08
N PHE A 76 -1.96 -6.79 3.23
CA PHE A 76 -1.44 -5.90 2.19
C PHE A 76 -0.23 -6.46 1.45
N LEU A 77 0.49 -7.43 2.01
CA LEU A 77 1.69 -8.00 1.38
C LEU A 77 1.44 -9.45 0.91
N PHE A 78 1.13 -10.37 1.82
CA PHE A 78 1.10 -11.79 1.48
C PHE A 78 -0.14 -12.21 0.68
N ILE A 79 -1.33 -11.73 1.05
CA ILE A 79 -2.58 -12.04 0.34
C ILE A 79 -2.56 -11.46 -1.08
N PRO A 80 -2.21 -10.17 -1.29
CA PRO A 80 -2.11 -9.62 -2.64
C PRO A 80 -1.03 -10.31 -3.47
N ALA A 81 0.10 -10.70 -2.90
CA ALA A 81 1.11 -11.47 -3.60
C ALA A 81 0.56 -12.81 -4.13
N CYS A 82 -0.26 -13.52 -3.34
CA CYS A 82 -0.96 -14.72 -3.83
C CYS A 82 -1.86 -14.37 -5.02
N VAL A 83 -2.68 -13.32 -4.89
CA VAL A 83 -3.60 -12.88 -5.96
C VAL A 83 -2.85 -12.52 -7.24
N PHE A 84 -1.80 -11.71 -7.17
CA PHE A 84 -0.99 -11.31 -8.32
C PHE A 84 -0.29 -12.49 -8.97
N SER A 85 0.24 -13.44 -8.19
CA SER A 85 0.87 -14.65 -8.75
C SER A 85 -0.11 -15.51 -9.55
N LEU A 86 -1.40 -15.52 -9.18
CA LEU A 86 -2.45 -16.24 -9.89
C LEU A 86 -2.96 -15.50 -11.13
N ILE A 87 -3.09 -14.17 -11.06
CA ILE A 87 -3.62 -13.35 -12.17
C ILE A 87 -2.58 -13.16 -13.27
N GLU A 88 -1.34 -12.84 -12.90
CA GLU A 88 -0.28 -12.59 -13.88
C GLU A 88 0.22 -13.91 -14.49
N GLY A 89 0.24 -15.02 -13.75
CA GLY A 89 0.52 -16.37 -14.29
C GLY A 89 1.96 -16.61 -14.78
N ASN A 90 2.67 -15.58 -15.26
CA ASN A 90 4.11 -15.57 -15.57
C ASN A 90 4.96 -15.09 -14.38
N TRP A 91 4.33 -14.56 -13.32
CA TRP A 91 5.02 -14.15 -12.10
C TRP A 91 5.08 -15.31 -11.13
N SER A 92 6.27 -15.57 -10.57
CA SER A 92 6.36 -16.43 -9.40
C SER A 92 5.75 -15.73 -8.18
N TYR A 93 5.44 -16.49 -7.13
CA TYR A 93 5.02 -15.89 -5.86
C TYR A 93 6.04 -14.90 -5.31
N LEU A 94 7.34 -15.17 -5.50
CA LEU A 94 8.41 -14.26 -5.07
C LEU A 94 8.38 -12.95 -5.84
N ASP A 95 8.15 -12.99 -7.16
CA ASP A 95 8.02 -11.80 -7.99
C ASP A 95 6.81 -10.95 -7.58
N ALA A 96 5.68 -11.61 -7.33
CA ALA A 96 4.47 -10.95 -6.86
C ALA A 96 4.65 -10.33 -5.46
N LEU A 97 5.35 -11.03 -4.55
CA LEU A 97 5.68 -10.51 -3.22
C LEU A 97 6.64 -9.32 -3.29
N TYR A 98 7.65 -9.43 -4.14
CA TYR A 98 8.59 -8.36 -4.42
C TYR A 98 7.88 -7.13 -4.99
N PHE A 99 6.99 -7.31 -5.96
CA PHE A 99 6.13 -6.25 -6.51
C PHE A 99 5.32 -5.56 -5.41
N CYS A 100 4.63 -6.33 -4.55
CA CYS A 100 3.84 -5.76 -3.45
C CYS A 100 4.74 -4.95 -2.50
N PHE A 101 5.94 -5.45 -2.18
CA PHE A 101 6.88 -4.77 -1.29
C PHE A 101 7.40 -3.44 -1.87
N ILE A 102 7.91 -3.43 -3.11
CA ILE A 102 8.45 -2.21 -3.74
C ILE A 102 7.35 -1.16 -4.00
N SER A 103 6.11 -1.61 -4.18
CA SER A 103 4.94 -0.74 -4.37
C SER A 103 4.49 -0.10 -3.07
N LEU A 104 4.31 -0.90 -2.00
CA LEU A 104 3.91 -0.41 -0.68
C LEU A 104 4.95 0.51 -0.05
N THR A 105 6.23 0.21 -0.27
CA THR A 105 7.34 1.06 0.18
C THR A 105 7.54 2.30 -0.71
N THR A 106 6.76 2.44 -1.78
CA THR A 106 6.82 3.54 -2.76
C THR A 106 8.16 3.65 -3.51
N ILE A 107 9.01 2.61 -3.47
CA ILE A 107 10.25 2.54 -4.25
C ILE A 107 9.91 2.49 -5.75
N GLY A 108 8.95 1.65 -6.13
CA GLY A 108 8.31 1.68 -7.44
C GLY A 108 9.24 1.54 -8.65
N LEU A 109 10.17 0.57 -8.61
CA LEU A 109 11.17 0.32 -9.67
C LEU A 109 10.55 0.15 -11.07
N GLY A 110 9.44 -0.59 -11.17
CA GLY A 110 8.66 -0.73 -12.40
C GLY A 110 9.07 -1.89 -13.30
N ASP A 111 10.00 -2.72 -12.85
CA ASP A 111 10.35 -4.02 -13.43
C ASP A 111 9.17 -5.00 -13.45
N TYR A 112 8.31 -4.93 -12.44
CA TYR A 112 7.03 -5.65 -12.39
C TYR A 112 5.87 -4.66 -12.33
N VAL A 113 4.94 -4.74 -13.30
CA VAL A 113 3.73 -3.92 -13.37
C VAL A 113 2.55 -4.80 -13.77
N PRO A 114 1.48 -4.87 -12.95
CA PRO A 114 0.31 -5.66 -13.28
C PRO A 114 -0.42 -5.05 -14.47
N GLY A 115 -1.02 -5.89 -15.32
CA GLY A 115 -1.88 -5.39 -16.39
C GLY A 115 -1.19 -5.12 -17.74
N GLU A 116 0.08 -5.48 -17.88
CA GLU A 116 0.85 -5.26 -19.12
C GLU A 116 0.72 -6.42 -20.13
N GLN A 117 0.08 -7.53 -19.75
CA GLN A 117 -0.08 -8.68 -20.63
C GLN A 117 -1.17 -8.47 -21.69
N ALA A 118 -0.83 -8.69 -22.96
CA ALA A 118 -1.74 -8.52 -24.09
C ALA A 118 -2.97 -9.46 -24.07
N SER A 119 -2.90 -10.56 -23.29
CA SER A 119 -3.97 -11.57 -23.17
C SER A 119 -4.98 -11.27 -22.06
N GLN A 120 -4.77 -10.26 -21.22
CA GLN A 120 -5.66 -9.99 -20.08
C GLN A 120 -7.00 -9.40 -20.51
N ARG A 121 -8.08 -9.93 -19.93
CA ARG A 121 -9.44 -9.45 -20.16
C ARG A 121 -9.70 -8.22 -19.26
N MET A 122 -9.96 -7.07 -19.89
CA MET A 122 -10.20 -5.77 -19.22
C MET A 122 -8.99 -5.17 -18.46
N PRO A 123 -7.86 -4.91 -19.14
CA PRO A 123 -6.64 -4.42 -18.50
C PRO A 123 -6.80 -3.04 -17.85
N ALA A 124 -7.70 -2.19 -18.36
CA ALA A 124 -7.93 -0.86 -17.80
C ALA A 124 -8.55 -0.91 -16.39
N LEU A 125 -9.54 -1.77 -16.16
CA LEU A 125 -10.18 -1.91 -14.84
C LEU A 125 -9.18 -2.48 -13.83
N TYR A 126 -8.45 -3.52 -14.24
CA TYR A 126 -7.46 -4.17 -13.39
C TYR A 126 -6.31 -3.23 -13.00
N LYS A 127 -5.79 -2.41 -13.93
CA LYS A 127 -4.78 -1.39 -13.62
C LYS A 127 -5.26 -0.37 -12.57
N VAL A 128 -6.53 0.05 -12.64
CA VAL A 128 -7.11 0.97 -11.64
C VAL A 128 -7.29 0.31 -10.27
N CYS A 129 -7.62 -0.98 -10.23
CA CYS A 129 -7.75 -1.71 -8.96
C CYS A 129 -6.40 -2.08 -8.33
N ALA A 130 -5.36 -2.26 -9.16
CA ALA A 130 -4.04 -2.71 -8.75
C ALA A 130 -3.06 -1.57 -8.43
N THR A 131 -3.38 -0.32 -8.79
CA THR A 131 -2.55 0.89 -8.60
C THR A 131 -3.23 1.86 -7.65
#